data_AF-A0A645EAB6-F1
#
_entry.id   AF-A0A645EAB6-F1
#
_cell.length_a   1.000
_cell.length_b   1.000
_cell.length_c   1.000
_cell.angle_alpha   90.00
_cell.angle_beta   90.00
_cell.angle_gamma   90.00
#
_symmetry.space_group_name_H-M   'P 1'
#
loop_
_entity.id
_entity.type
_entity.pdbx_description
1 polymer ?
#
loop_
_entity_poly.entity_id
_entity_poly.type
_entity_poly.pdbx_seq_one_letter_code
_entity_poly.pdbx_strand_id
1 'polypeptide(L)'
;MPKVLFESTSTQTVVNMVRNQIAPAFFPQSYVEPDAPMVYFSIAPSLEWTLTVTTQKGAYLNRAELELVELSREYHLQQAHFDYCLEGDRRQT
;
A
#
# COMPACT_ATOMS: atom_id res chain seq x y z
N MET A 1 11.79 -19.66 -11.66
CA MET A 1 10.48 -18.99 -11.53
C MET A 1 9.73 -19.66 -10.38
N PRO A 2 9.22 -18.90 -9.39
CA PRO A 2 8.44 -19.49 -8.29
C PRO A 2 7.15 -20.12 -8.82
N LYS A 3 6.70 -21.19 -8.18
CA LYS A 3 5.40 -21.81 -8.49
C LYS A 3 4.31 -21.02 -7.78
N VAL A 4 3.49 -20.32 -8.55
CA VAL A 4 2.36 -19.54 -8.02
C VAL A 4 1.20 -20.49 -7.73
N LEU A 5 0.72 -20.52 -6.49
CA LEU A 5 -0.40 -21.38 -6.09
C LEU A 5 -1.72 -20.88 -6.70
N PHE A 6 -1.95 -19.57 -6.66
CA PHE A 6 -3.17 -18.91 -7.11
C PHE A 6 -2.94 -17.40 -7.24
N GLU A 7 -3.69 -16.76 -8.14
CA GLU A 7 -3.74 -15.29 -8.30
C GLU A 7 -5.16 -14.79 -8.01
N SER A 8 -5.27 -13.74 -7.20
CA SER A 8 -6.56 -13.11 -6.87
C SER A 8 -6.57 -11.66 -7.27
N THR A 9 -7.73 -11.18 -7.73
CA THR A 9 -8.00 -9.75 -7.92
C THR A 9 -8.43 -9.06 -6.61
N SER A 10 -8.69 -9.81 -5.55
CA SER A 10 -9.17 -9.31 -4.27
C SER A 10 -8.10 -9.42 -3.19
N THR A 11 -7.52 -8.28 -2.79
CA THR A 11 -6.56 -8.25 -1.67
C THR A 11 -7.16 -8.82 -0.39
N GLN A 12 -8.45 -8.58 -0.13
CA GLN A 12 -9.15 -9.15 1.01
C GLN A 12 -9.11 -10.69 1.03
N THR A 13 -9.27 -11.31 -0.13
CA THR A 13 -9.20 -12.78 -0.25
C THR A 13 -7.79 -13.27 0.06
N VAL A 14 -6.78 -12.58 -0.47
CA VAL A 14 -5.36 -12.89 -0.22
C VAL A 14 -5.01 -12.77 1.26
N VAL A 15 -5.40 -11.68 1.92
CA VAL A 15 -5.20 -11.46 3.36
C VAL A 15 -5.88 -12.56 4.18
N ASN A 16 -7.09 -12.97 3.80
CA ASN A 16 -7.79 -14.06 4.47
C ASN A 16 -7.09 -15.41 4.29
N MET A 17 -6.47 -15.69 3.14
CA MET A 17 -5.67 -16.89 2.95
C MET A 17 -4.45 -16.91 3.87
N VAL A 18 -3.75 -15.78 4.02
CA VAL A 18 -2.62 -15.64 4.95
C VAL A 18 -3.10 -15.85 6.39
N ARG A 19 -4.20 -15.19 6.78
CA ARG A 19 -4.79 -15.29 8.13
C ARG A 19 -5.20 -16.73 8.48
N ASN A 20 -5.68 -17.50 7.51
CA ASN A 20 -6.04 -18.91 7.69
C ASN A 20 -4.89 -19.89 7.41
N GLN A 21 -3.65 -19.41 7.31
CA GLN A 21 -2.43 -20.22 7.11
C GLN A 21 -2.47 -21.11 5.85
N ILE A 22 -3.14 -20.67 4.80
CA ILE A 22 -3.23 -21.42 3.53
C ILE A 22 -1.96 -21.23 2.71
N ALA A 23 -1.48 -19.99 2.57
CA ALA A 23 -0.28 -19.65 1.80
C ALA A 23 0.26 -18.27 2.19
N PRO A 24 1.57 -18.00 1.99
CA PRO A 24 2.11 -16.66 2.02
C PRO A 24 1.64 -15.85 0.81
N ALA A 25 1.69 -14.52 0.91
CA ALA A 25 1.24 -13.63 -0.15
C ALA A 25 2.13 -12.40 -0.32
N PHE A 26 2.05 -11.80 -1.52
CA PHE A 26 2.64 -10.51 -1.85
C PHE A 26 1.53 -9.49 -2.04
N PHE A 27 1.64 -8.34 -1.39
CA PHE A 27 0.73 -7.22 -1.53
C PHE A 27 1.44 -5.90 -1.20
N PRO A 28 0.90 -4.75 -1.62
CA PRO A 28 1.49 -3.45 -1.32
C PRO A 28 1.52 -3.16 0.18
N GLN A 29 2.50 -2.36 0.59
CA GLN A 29 2.67 -1.95 1.99
C GLN A 29 1.42 -1.25 2.58
N SER A 30 0.63 -0.56 1.76
CA SER A 30 -0.60 0.09 2.20
C SER A 30 -1.68 -0.84 2.75
N TYR A 31 -1.53 -2.16 2.58
CA TYR A 31 -2.44 -3.18 3.13
C TYR A 31 -1.90 -3.85 4.42
N VAL A 32 -0.77 -3.38 4.94
CA VAL A 32 -0.22 -3.87 6.20
C VAL A 32 -1.09 -3.38 7.35
N GLU A 33 -1.58 -4.32 8.16
CA GLU A 33 -2.32 -4.07 9.39
C GLU A 33 -1.38 -4.37 10.56
N PRO A 34 -0.87 -3.37 11.30
CA PRO A 34 0.13 -3.59 12.35
C PRO A 34 -0.33 -4.56 13.45
N ASP A 35 -1.62 -4.54 13.77
CA ASP A 35 -2.23 -5.37 14.82
C ASP A 35 -2.75 -6.73 14.30
N ALA A 36 -2.53 -7.04 13.02
CA ALA A 36 -2.97 -8.32 12.49
C ALA A 36 -2.16 -9.48 13.09
N PRO A 37 -2.78 -10.65 13.32
CA PRO A 37 -2.11 -11.84 13.86
C PRO A 37 -1.27 -12.56 12.79
N MET A 38 -0.44 -11.81 12.06
CA MET A 38 0.43 -12.30 11.00
C MET A 38 1.75 -11.51 10.97
N VAL A 39 2.77 -12.09 10.35
CA VAL A 39 4.10 -11.48 10.26
C VAL A 39 4.32 -10.98 8.84
N TYR A 40 4.88 -9.78 8.72
CA TYR A 40 5.20 -9.14 7.45
C TYR A 40 6.70 -9.19 7.19
N PHE A 41 7.07 -9.50 5.95
CA PHE A 41 8.46 -9.53 5.50
C PHE A 41 8.64 -8.54 4.35
N SER A 42 9.72 -7.77 4.38
CA SER A 42 10.13 -6.90 3.27
C SER A 42 11.27 -7.55 2.50
N ILE A 43 11.24 -7.44 1.17
CA ILE A 43 12.29 -7.98 0.29
C ILE A 43 12.97 -6.81 -0.40
N ALA A 44 14.30 -6.83 -0.46
CA ALA A 44 15.08 -5.83 -1.19
C ALA A 44 15.25 -6.26 -2.68
N PRO A 45 15.28 -5.30 -3.63
CA PRO A 45 15.03 -3.87 -3.45
C PRO A 45 13.54 -3.57 -3.19
N SER A 46 13.25 -2.48 -2.48
CA SER A 46 11.88 -2.00 -2.31
C SER A 46 11.27 -1.66 -3.67
N LEU A 47 10.11 -2.24 -3.95
CA LEU A 47 9.33 -1.90 -5.13
C LEU A 47 8.47 -0.68 -4.80
N GLU A 48 8.67 0.41 -5.53
CA GLU A 48 7.95 1.65 -5.34
C GLU A 48 6.78 1.77 -6.32
N TRP A 49 5.64 2.25 -5.82
CA TRP A 49 4.44 2.49 -6.61
C TRP A 49 4.14 3.98 -6.64
N THR A 50 3.86 4.51 -7.84
CA THR A 50 3.49 5.92 -8.01
C THR A 50 1.97 6.05 -8.00
N LEU A 51 1.44 6.73 -6.99
CA LEU A 51 0.04 7.16 -6.95
C LEU A 51 -0.11 8.51 -7.64
N THR A 52 -1.05 8.62 -8.58
CA THR A 52 -1.28 9.84 -9.35
C THR A 52 -2.78 10.15 -9.45
N VAL A 53 -3.15 11.43 -9.34
CA VAL A 53 -4.50 11.89 -9.65
C VAL A 53 -4.62 12.14 -11.16
N THR A 54 -5.65 11.57 -11.79
CA THR A 54 -5.90 11.75 -13.22
C THR A 54 -7.19 12.54 -13.44
N THR A 55 -7.18 13.42 -14.44
CA THR A 55 -8.32 14.26 -14.80
C THR A 55 -8.57 14.17 -16.31
N GLN A 56 -9.81 14.40 -16.73
CA GLN A 56 -10.13 14.39 -18.15
C GLN A 56 -9.41 15.55 -18.85
N LYS A 57 -8.73 15.27 -19.96
CA LYS A 57 -8.04 16.30 -20.75
C LYS A 57 -9.02 17.40 -21.18
N GLY A 58 -8.72 18.64 -20.81
CA GLY A 58 -9.55 19.80 -21.13
C GLY A 58 -10.72 20.04 -20.17
N ALA A 59 -10.90 19.19 -19.15
CA ALA A 59 -11.85 19.49 -18.07
C ALA A 59 -11.34 20.66 -17.22
N TYR A 60 -12.26 21.55 -16.86
CA TYR A 60 -12.01 22.57 -15.88
C TYR A 60 -12.16 21.96 -14.49
N LEU A 61 -11.15 22.11 -13.64
CA LEU A 61 -11.23 21.74 -12.23
C LEU A 61 -11.75 22.94 -11.45
N ASN A 62 -12.86 22.74 -10.75
CA ASN A 62 -13.40 23.74 -9.84
C ASN A 62 -12.53 23.82 -8.57
N ARG A 63 -12.79 24.84 -7.75
CA ARG A 63 -12.02 25.08 -6.53
C ARG A 63 -12.04 23.90 -5.57
N ALA A 64 -13.18 23.24 -5.38
CA ALA A 64 -13.30 22.10 -4.47
C ALA A 64 -12.53 20.88 -5.00
N GLU A 65 -12.47 20.67 -6.32
CA GLU A 65 -11.66 19.61 -6.93
C GLU A 65 -10.16 19.87 -6.72
N LEU A 66 -9.71 21.11 -6.93
CA LEU A 66 -8.32 21.48 -6.66
C LEU A 66 -7.96 21.33 -5.18
N GLU A 67 -8.85 21.76 -4.28
CA GLU A 67 -8.67 21.57 -2.83
C GLU A 67 -8.61 20.08 -2.47
N LEU A 68 -9.42 19.22 -3.10
CA LEU A 68 -9.36 17.77 -2.89
C LEU A 68 -8.03 17.17 -3.36
N VAL A 69 -7.48 17.63 -4.49
CA VAL A 69 -6.17 17.17 -4.98
C VAL A 69 -5.07 17.53 -3.97
N GLU A 70 -5.09 18.76 -3.45
CA GLU A 70 -4.10 19.20 -2.47
C GLU A 70 -4.24 18.45 -1.14
N LEU A 71 -5.47 18.31 -0.61
CA LEU A 71 -5.73 17.52 0.59
C LEU A 71 -5.25 16.06 0.44
N SER A 72 -5.51 15.45 -0.71
CA SER A 72 -5.07 14.08 -1.00
C SER A 72 -3.56 13.99 -1.02
N ARG A 73 -2.87 14.99 -1.58
CA ARG A 73 -1.41 15.06 -1.61
C ARG A 73 -0.83 15.21 -0.21
N GLU A 74 -1.36 16.14 0.59
CA GLU A 74 -0.91 16.37 1.97
C GLU A 74 -1.08 15.13 2.85
N TYR A 75 -2.24 14.47 2.77
CA TYR A 75 -2.52 13.24 3.50
C TYR A 75 -1.49 12.14 3.19
N HIS A 76 -1.22 11.90 1.91
CA HIS A 76 -0.28 10.84 1.51
C HIS A 76 1.18 11.18 1.86
N LEU A 77 1.57 12.47 1.85
CA LEU A 77 2.89 12.88 2.31
C LEU A 77 3.07 12.68 3.82
N GLN A 78 2.04 12.98 4.61
CA GLN A 78 2.04 12.73 6.05
C GLN A 78 2.09 11.23 6.36
N GLN A 79 1.30 10.42 5.64
CA GLN A 79 1.31 8.96 5.77
C GLN A 79 2.68 8.37 5.41
N ALA A 80 3.27 8.79 4.29
CA ALA A 80 4.59 8.31 3.86
C ALA A 80 5.69 8.65 4.88
N HIS A 81 5.62 9.84 5.49
CA HIS A 81 6.53 10.21 6.58
C HIS A 81 6.38 9.29 7.80
N PHE A 82 5.13 8.97 8.18
CA PHE A 82 4.84 8.05 9.28
C PHE A 82 5.35 6.64 8.99
N ASP A 83 5.08 6.11 7.79
CA ASP A 83 5.52 4.78 7.38
C ASP A 83 7.06 4.66 7.35
N TYR A 84 7.76 5.71 6.91
CA TYR A 84 9.24 5.77 6.93
C TYR A 84 9.79 5.71 8.36
N CYS A 85 9.16 6.42 9.30
CA CYS A 85 9.56 6.37 10.71
C CYS A 85 9.40 4.96 11.30
N LEU A 86 8.32 4.24 10.95
CA LEU A 86 8.09 2.86 11.41
C LEU A 86 9.02 1.83 10.75
N GLU A 87 9.51 2.08 9.54
CA GLU A 87 10.54 1.24 8.92
C GLU A 87 11.93 1.45 9.50
N GLY A 88 12.28 2.69 9.88
CA GLY A 88 13.56 3.01 10.51
C GLY A 88 13.76 2.33 11.86
N ASP A 89 12.67 2.10 12.59
CA ASP A 89 12.67 1.43 13.90
C ASP A 89 12.80 -0.11 13.74
N ARG A 90 12.11 -0.70 12.76
CA ARG A 90 12.14 -2.16 12.48
C ARG A 90 13.45 -2.69 11.88
N ARG A 91 14.38 -1.82 11.48
CA ARG A 91 15.72 -2.22 11.00
C ARG A 91 16.76 -2.35 12.13
N GLN A 92 16.40 -2.06 13.38
CA GLN A 92 17.31 -2.11 14.55
C GLN A 92 17.10 -3.33 15.48
N THR A 93 16.18 -4.23 15.16
CA THR A 93 15.92 -5.51 15.86
C THR A 93 16.05 -6.69 14.91
#